data_AF-A0A7S2IIW9-F1
#
_entry.id   AF-A0A7S2IIW9-F1
#
_cell.length_a   1.000
_cell.length_b   1.000
_cell.length_c   1.000
_cell.angle_alpha   90.00
_cell.angle_beta   90.00
_cell.angle_gamma   90.00
#
_symmetry.space_group_name_H-M   'P 1'
#
loop_
_entity.id
_entity.type
_entity.pdbx_description
1 polymer ?
#
loop_
_entity_poly.entity_id
_entity_poly.type
_entity_poly.pdbx_seq_one_letter_code
_entity_poly.pdbx_strand_id
1 'polypeptide(L)'
;QRSTYKFLLYTHFSDEGELMAADARCNACCLTVALETSDGQLVLGKAEGSFLWRTVPATCLVDSSDLGGLLRRALTGAGFGGERADGMARSATLLACVDWGAEAPDGFRHELVVSVRASSPAAELPAECG
;
A
#
# COMPACT_ATOMS: atom_id res chain seq x y z
N GLN A 1 17.06 -5.50 8.77
CA GLN A 1 17.15 -4.86 7.44
C GLN A 1 16.44 -3.50 7.54
N ARG A 2 17.16 -2.39 7.29
CA ARG A 2 16.69 -1.00 7.48
C ARG A 2 17.23 -0.06 6.38
N SER A 3 17.65 -0.61 5.23
CA SER A 3 18.43 0.13 4.21
C SER A 3 17.63 0.59 2.99
N THR A 4 16.54 -0.08 2.58
CA THR A 4 15.80 0.28 1.35
C THR A 4 15.18 1.67 1.43
N TYR A 5 14.55 2.01 2.55
CA TYR A 5 13.95 3.33 2.74
C TYR A 5 14.99 4.46 2.77
N LYS A 6 16.12 4.25 3.48
CA LYS A 6 17.22 5.23 3.50
C LYS A 6 17.86 5.41 2.14
N PHE A 7 18.00 4.32 1.38
CA PHE A 7 18.57 4.36 0.04
C PHE A 7 17.61 5.01 -0.95
N LEU A 8 16.30 4.80 -0.81
CA LEU A 8 15.30 5.56 -1.54
C LEU A 8 15.38 7.05 -1.22
N LEU A 9 15.36 7.40 0.06
CA LEU A 9 15.48 8.80 0.49
C LEU A 9 16.74 9.46 -0.06
N TYR A 10 17.87 8.75 -0.01
CA TYR A 10 19.13 9.23 -0.55
C TYR A 10 19.07 9.41 -2.08
N THR A 11 18.66 8.38 -2.81
CA THR A 11 18.70 8.41 -4.29
C THR A 11 17.64 9.30 -4.93
N HIS A 12 16.57 9.68 -4.21
CA HIS A 12 15.50 10.54 -4.74
C HIS A 12 15.42 11.93 -4.10
N PHE A 13 15.95 12.14 -2.89
CA PHE A 13 15.78 13.39 -2.14
C PHE A 13 17.08 14.01 -1.64
N SER A 14 18.26 13.47 -1.99
CA SER A 14 19.54 14.14 -1.74
C SER A 14 20.07 14.83 -2.99
N ASP A 15 20.84 15.91 -2.80
CA ASP A 15 21.49 16.65 -3.89
C ASP A 15 22.34 15.72 -4.79
N GLU A 16 23.02 14.74 -4.20
CA GLU A 16 23.76 13.72 -4.95
C GLU A 16 22.83 12.76 -5.71
N GLY A 17 21.68 12.40 -5.14
CA GLY A 17 20.66 11.58 -5.78
C GLY A 17 20.03 12.27 -7.01
N GLU A 18 19.83 13.59 -6.94
CA GLU A 18 19.35 14.38 -8.08
C GLU A 18 20.30 14.32 -9.28
N LEU A 19 21.61 14.28 -9.02
CA LEU A 19 22.65 14.16 -10.06
C LEU A 19 22.77 12.74 -10.63
N MET A 20 22.15 11.73 -10.00
CA MET A 20 22.13 10.37 -10.52
C MET A 20 21.21 10.26 -11.74
N ALA A 21 21.62 9.46 -12.72
CA ALA A 21 20.76 9.05 -13.81
C ALA A 21 19.51 8.34 -13.27
N ALA A 22 18.34 8.61 -13.86
CA ALA A 22 17.05 8.13 -13.34
C ALA A 22 16.95 6.60 -13.26
N ASP A 23 17.64 5.89 -14.16
CA ASP A 23 17.75 4.43 -14.18
C ASP A 23 18.70 3.85 -13.12
N ALA A 24 19.58 4.69 -12.55
CA ALA A 24 20.48 4.32 -11.45
C ALA A 24 19.88 4.58 -10.05
N ARG A 25 18.72 5.25 -9.96
CA ARG A 25 18.03 5.51 -8.70
C ARG A 25 17.31 4.26 -8.16
N CYS A 26 17.08 4.21 -6.86
CA CYS A 26 16.36 3.09 -6.24
C CYS A 26 14.88 3.14 -6.64
N ASN A 27 14.45 2.26 -7.56
CA ASN A 27 13.03 2.12 -7.90
C ASN A 27 12.31 1.35 -6.79
N ALA A 28 11.63 2.05 -5.90
CA ALA A 28 10.76 1.39 -4.94
C ALA A 28 9.38 1.11 -5.54
N CYS A 29 8.78 0.04 -5.04
CA CYS A 29 7.44 -0.35 -5.36
C CYS A 29 6.51 0.07 -4.23
N CYS A 30 5.35 0.62 -4.57
CA CYS A 30 4.26 0.83 -3.63
C CYS A 30 3.28 -0.35 -3.67
N LEU A 31 2.52 -0.51 -2.60
CA LEU A 31 1.44 -1.46 -2.44
C LEU A 31 0.17 -0.72 -2.06
N THR A 32 -0.84 -0.79 -2.91
CA THR A 32 -2.20 -0.31 -2.63
C THR A 32 -3.12 -1.49 -2.40
N VAL A 33 -3.89 -1.43 -1.32
CA VAL A 33 -4.78 -2.51 -0.89
C VAL A 33 -6.22 -2.05 -1.07
N ALA A 34 -6.93 -2.66 -2.02
CA ALA A 34 -8.36 -2.51 -2.19
C ALA A 34 -9.08 -3.50 -1.28
N LEU A 35 -9.78 -3.01 -0.26
CA LEU A 35 -10.52 -3.84 0.68
C LEU A 35 -11.98 -4.00 0.22
N GLU A 36 -12.36 -5.22 -0.12
CA GLU A 36 -13.74 -5.59 -0.47
C GLU A 36 -14.43 -6.30 0.70
N THR A 37 -15.67 -5.94 1.00
CA THR A 37 -16.49 -6.60 2.03
C THR A 37 -17.13 -7.90 1.52
N SER A 38 -17.69 -8.71 2.42
CA SER A 38 -18.36 -9.94 2.00
C SER A 38 -19.61 -9.68 1.14
N ASP A 39 -20.25 -8.52 1.30
CA ASP A 39 -21.40 -8.03 0.52
C ASP A 39 -21.00 -7.20 -0.72
N GLY A 40 -19.72 -7.19 -1.11
CA GLY A 40 -19.26 -6.65 -2.39
C GLY A 40 -19.06 -5.13 -2.42
N GLN A 41 -18.85 -4.49 -1.27
CA GLN A 41 -18.58 -3.06 -1.17
C GLN A 41 -17.08 -2.80 -1.04
N LEU A 42 -16.60 -1.70 -1.62
CA LEU A 42 -15.22 -1.25 -1.47
C LEU A 42 -15.10 -0.30 -0.27
N VAL A 43 -14.11 -0.55 0.58
CA VAL A 43 -13.84 0.27 1.77
C VAL A 43 -12.89 1.41 1.40
N LEU A 44 -13.40 2.63 1.51
CA LEU A 44 -12.66 3.87 1.27
C LEU A 44 -12.74 4.76 2.49
N GLY A 45 -11.64 5.43 2.84
CA GLY A 45 -11.55 6.42 3.89
C GLY A 45 -11.39 7.81 3.31
N LYS A 46 -11.97 8.83 3.95
CA LYS A 46 -11.72 10.22 3.57
C LYS A 46 -10.38 10.67 4.15
N ALA A 47 -9.55 11.33 3.33
CA ALA A 47 -8.33 11.91 3.84
C ALA A 47 -8.61 13.12 4.72
N GLU A 48 -8.03 13.17 5.93
CA GLU A 48 -8.16 14.34 6.81
C GLU A 48 -7.67 15.59 6.08
N GLY A 49 -8.49 16.64 6.11
CA GLY A 49 -8.19 17.90 5.41
C GLY A 49 -8.24 17.84 3.88
N SER A 50 -8.73 16.73 3.29
CA SER A 50 -8.83 16.57 1.84
C SER A 50 -10.23 16.16 1.41
N PHE A 51 -10.57 16.54 0.17
CA PHE A 51 -11.80 16.10 -0.51
C PHE A 51 -11.64 14.72 -1.16
N LEU A 52 -10.44 14.14 -1.10
CA LEU A 52 -10.10 12.88 -1.76
C LEU A 52 -10.42 11.67 -0.86
N TRP A 53 -10.98 10.64 -1.49
CA TRP A 53 -11.13 9.31 -0.91
C TRP A 53 -9.87 8.49 -1.19
N ARG A 54 -9.47 7.69 -0.21
CA ARG A 54 -8.29 6.82 -0.26
C ARG A 54 -8.67 5.40 0.14
N THR A 55 -7.93 4.42 -0.35
CA THR A 55 -8.11 3.04 0.09
C THR A 55 -7.81 2.91 1.58
N VAL A 56 -8.43 1.91 2.19
CA VAL A 56 -8.11 1.50 3.56
C VAL A 56 -7.75 0.02 3.56
N PRO A 57 -6.50 -0.34 3.94
CA PRO A 57 -5.42 0.53 4.40
C PRO A 57 -4.87 1.46 3.30
N ALA A 58 -4.23 2.54 3.74
CA ALA A 58 -3.53 3.46 2.86
C ALA A 58 -2.34 2.76 2.16
N THR A 59 -1.99 3.25 0.98
CA THR A 59 -0.82 2.80 0.21
C THR A 59 0.44 2.81 1.06
N CYS A 60 1.23 1.74 0.97
CA CYS A 60 2.47 1.60 1.72
C CYS A 60 3.65 1.16 0.84
N LEU A 61 4.86 1.34 1.35
CA LEU A 61 6.07 0.94 0.63
C LEU A 61 6.32 -0.56 0.74
N VAL A 62 6.69 -1.17 -0.38
CA VAL A 62 7.19 -2.54 -0.43
C VAL A 62 8.64 -2.53 0.04
N ASP A 63 8.83 -2.71 1.34
CA ASP A 63 10.14 -2.77 1.99
C ASP A 63 10.66 -4.20 2.22
N SER A 64 9.89 -5.20 1.80
CA SER A 64 10.13 -6.63 2.01
C SER A 64 9.63 -7.46 0.83
N SER A 65 10.24 -8.62 0.60
CA SER A 65 9.73 -9.63 -0.34
C SER A 65 8.59 -10.48 0.24
N ASP A 66 8.36 -10.43 1.55
CA ASP A 66 7.22 -11.08 2.20
C ASP A 66 5.94 -10.22 2.06
N LEU A 67 5.27 -10.35 0.92
CA LEU A 67 4.04 -9.62 0.63
C LEU A 67 2.91 -9.98 1.61
N GLY A 68 2.84 -11.24 2.07
CA GLY A 68 1.86 -11.65 3.08
C GLY A 68 2.07 -10.91 4.40
N GLY A 69 3.33 -10.75 4.82
CA GLY A 69 3.72 -9.93 5.95
C GLY A 69 3.36 -8.45 5.78
N LEU A 70 3.62 -7.88 4.61
CA LEU A 70 3.24 -6.49 4.27
C LEU A 70 1.73 -6.27 4.39
N LEU A 71 0.94 -7.16 3.80
CA LEU A 71 -0.52 -7.09 3.82
C LEU A 71 -1.06 -7.20 5.24
N ARG A 72 -0.56 -8.15 6.03
CA ARG A 72 -0.94 -8.28 7.46
C ARG A 72 -0.66 -7.00 8.23
N ARG A 73 0.52 -6.39 8.05
CA ARG A 73 0.87 -5.11 8.70
C ARG A 73 -0.07 -3.99 8.28
N ALA A 74 -0.34 -3.84 6.98
CA ALA A 74 -1.23 -2.82 6.46
C ALA A 74 -2.66 -2.98 7.03
N LEU A 75 -3.18 -4.22 7.01
CA LEU A 75 -4.49 -4.55 7.58
C LEU A 75 -4.55 -4.30 9.09
N THR A 76 -3.50 -4.64 9.82
CA THR A 76 -3.41 -4.37 11.27
C THR A 76 -3.39 -2.87 11.55
N GLY A 77 -2.67 -2.09 10.74
CA GLY A 77 -2.67 -0.63 10.82
C GLY A 77 -4.03 0.00 10.55
N ALA A 78 -4.89 -0.66 9.77
CA ALA A 78 -6.28 -0.26 9.53
C ALA A 78 -7.28 -0.82 10.56
N GLY A 79 -6.81 -1.41 11.66
CA GLY A 79 -7.65 -1.91 12.75
C GLY A 79 -8.08 -3.39 12.62
N PHE A 80 -7.59 -4.12 11.62
CA PHE A 80 -7.85 -5.55 11.47
C PHE A 80 -6.76 -6.38 12.15
N GLY A 81 -6.98 -6.81 13.39
CA GLY A 81 -6.01 -7.60 14.16
C GLY A 81 -6.18 -9.13 14.05
N GLY A 82 -5.11 -9.87 14.35
CA GLY A 82 -5.12 -11.32 14.57
C GLY A 82 -5.55 -12.16 13.35
N GLU A 83 -6.28 -13.24 13.60
CA GLU A 83 -6.79 -14.18 12.58
C GLU A 83 -7.57 -13.49 11.45
N ARG A 84 -8.19 -12.35 11.72
CA ARG A 84 -8.93 -11.57 10.72
C ARG A 84 -8.00 -11.00 9.65
N ALA A 85 -6.90 -10.34 10.06
CA ALA A 85 -5.89 -9.85 9.12
C ALA A 85 -5.23 -11.00 8.35
N ASP A 86 -4.98 -12.13 9.01
CA ASP A 86 -4.38 -13.30 8.38
C ASP A 86 -5.28 -13.90 7.30
N GLY A 87 -6.57 -14.07 7.59
CA GLY A 87 -7.56 -14.56 6.63
C GLY A 87 -7.70 -13.62 5.43
N MET A 88 -7.72 -12.31 5.65
CA MET A 88 -7.79 -11.30 4.60
C MET A 88 -6.51 -11.25 3.76
N ALA A 89 -5.33 -11.33 4.37
CA ALA A 89 -4.07 -11.38 3.65
C ALA A 89 -3.95 -12.63 2.77
N ARG A 90 -4.58 -13.75 3.15
CA ARG A 90 -4.64 -14.99 2.34
C ARG A 90 -5.65 -14.91 1.20
N SER A 91 -6.65 -14.03 1.26
CA SER A 91 -7.59 -13.78 0.15
C SER A 91 -7.05 -12.78 -0.88
N ALA A 92 -5.80 -12.33 -0.70
CA ALA A 92 -5.15 -11.36 -1.56
C ALA A 92 -5.08 -11.82 -3.01
N THR A 93 -5.56 -10.96 -3.91
CA THR A 93 -5.51 -11.15 -5.36
C THR A 93 -4.85 -9.93 -6.00
N LEU A 94 -3.79 -10.14 -6.77
CA LEU A 94 -3.18 -9.05 -7.54
C LEU A 94 -4.16 -8.60 -8.64
N LEU A 95 -4.56 -7.34 -8.60
CA LEU A 95 -5.42 -6.74 -9.62
C LEU A 95 -4.60 -6.11 -10.75
N ALA A 96 -3.56 -5.37 -10.39
CA ALA A 96 -2.74 -4.64 -11.35
C ALA A 96 -1.32 -4.43 -10.84
N CYS A 97 -0.39 -4.29 -11.79
CA CYS A 97 0.92 -3.69 -11.57
C CYS A 97 0.97 -2.45 -12.46
N VAL A 98 0.99 -1.27 -11.84
CA VAL A 98 0.97 0.03 -12.53
C VAL A 98 2.41 0.51 -12.66
N ASP A 99 2.82 0.91 -13.86
CA ASP A 99 4.05 1.68 -14.09
C ASP A 99 3.66 3.15 -14.28
N TRP A 100 4.00 3.98 -13.29
CA TRP A 100 3.80 5.43 -13.31
C TRP A 100 4.80 6.15 -14.25
N GLY A 101 5.79 5.42 -14.78
CA GLY A 101 6.76 5.94 -15.73
C GLY A 101 7.65 7.02 -15.11
N ALA A 102 7.97 8.04 -15.92
CA ALA A 102 8.84 9.13 -15.51
C ALA A 102 8.16 10.14 -14.56
N GLU A 103 6.83 10.11 -14.44
CA GLU A 103 6.04 11.01 -13.60
C GLU A 103 5.70 10.38 -12.24
N ALA A 104 6.39 9.30 -11.88
CA ALA A 104 6.16 8.59 -10.63
C ALA A 104 6.32 9.53 -9.42
N PRO A 105 5.26 9.71 -8.60
CA PRO A 105 5.36 10.53 -7.40
C PRO A 105 6.40 9.90 -6.46
N ASP A 106 7.27 10.75 -5.91
CA ASP A 106 8.27 10.38 -4.90
C ASP A 106 9.22 9.23 -5.31
N GLY A 107 9.37 8.96 -6.61
CA GLY A 107 10.27 7.91 -7.12
C GLY A 107 9.67 6.50 -7.14
N PHE A 108 8.37 6.35 -6.82
CA PHE A 108 7.67 5.07 -6.77
C PHE A 108 7.13 4.67 -8.13
N ARG A 109 8.04 4.23 -9.01
CA ARG A 109 7.68 3.91 -10.39
C ARG A 109 6.62 2.82 -10.51
N HIS A 110 6.71 1.80 -9.68
CA HIS A 110 5.78 0.67 -9.74
C HIS A 110 4.84 0.66 -8.56
N GLU A 111 3.58 0.31 -8.81
CA GLU A 111 2.58 0.11 -7.78
C GLU A 111 1.86 -1.21 -7.98
N LEU A 112 1.87 -2.04 -6.95
CA LEU A 112 1.06 -3.26 -6.89
C LEU A 112 -0.30 -2.89 -6.30
N VAL A 113 -1.36 -3.13 -7.05
CA VAL A 113 -2.74 -2.98 -6.59
C VAL A 113 -3.28 -4.37 -6.28
N VAL A 114 -3.58 -4.63 -5.02
CA VAL A 114 -4.03 -5.93 -4.52
C VAL A 114 -5.42 -5.78 -3.92
N SER A 115 -6.34 -6.65 -4.31
CA SER A 115 -7.63 -6.80 -3.63
C SER A 115 -7.51 -7.77 -2.47
N VAL A 116 -8.11 -7.45 -1.34
CA VAL A 116 -8.31 -8.37 -0.21
C VAL A 116 -9.78 -8.37 0.17
N ARG A 117 -10.29 -9.54 0.57
CA ARG A 117 -11.71 -9.69 0.93
C ARG A 117 -11.87 -9.90 2.43
N ALA A 118 -12.70 -9.06 3.06
CA ALA A 118 -13.18 -9.27 4.42
C ALA A 118 -14.26 -10.35 4.46
N SER A 119 -14.29 -11.11 5.56
CA SER A 119 -15.37 -12.05 5.86
C SER A 119 -16.65 -11.37 6.34
N SER A 120 -16.56 -10.11 6.78
CA SER A 120 -17.68 -9.33 7.31
C SER A 120 -18.30 -8.40 6.25
N PRO A 121 -19.60 -8.11 6.34
CA PRO A 121 -20.26 -7.07 5.55
C PRO A 121 -19.82 -5.67 5.99
N ALA A 122 -20.07 -4.68 5.15
CA ALA A 122 -19.68 -3.28 5.42
C ALA A 122 -20.19 -2.73 6.76
N ALA A 123 -21.42 -3.09 7.17
CA ALA A 123 -22.03 -2.61 8.40
C ALA A 123 -21.33 -3.08 9.70
N GLU A 124 -20.50 -4.13 9.60
CA GLU A 124 -19.74 -4.70 10.73
C GLU A 124 -18.26 -4.27 10.72
N LEU A 125 -17.88 -3.43 9.76
CA LEU A 125 -16.55 -2.84 9.76
C LEU A 125 -16.45 -1.74 10.82
N PRO A 126 -15.28 -1.57 11.45
CA PRO A 126 -15.03 -0.41 12.30
C PRO A 126 -15.39 0.88 11.55
N ALA A 127 -16.14 1.78 12.19
CA ALA A 127 -16.45 3.10 11.63
C ALA A 127 -15.17 3.92 11.34
N GLU A 128 -14.11 3.62 12.07
CA GLU A 128 -12.76 4.16 11.92
C GLU A 128 -11.83 3.05 11.41
N CYS A 129 -12.00 2.66 10.15
CA CYS A 129 -10.92 2.02 9.41
C CYS A 129 -10.06 3.16 8.84
N GLY A 130 -9.04 3.60 9.59
CA GLY A 130 -8.12 4.66 9.16
C GLY A 130 -7.78 5.65 10.25
#